data_AF-A0A3C1BH33-F1
#
_entry.id   AF-A0A3C1BH33-F1
#
_cell.length_a   1.000
_cell.length_b   1.000
_cell.length_c   1.000
_cell.angle_alpha   90.00
_cell.angle_beta   90.00
_cell.angle_gamma   90.00
#
_symmetry.space_group_name_H-M   'P 1'
#
loop_
_entity.id
_entity.type
_entity.pdbx_description
1 polymer ?
#
loop_
_entity_poly.entity_id
_entity_poly.type
_entity_poly.pdbx_seq_one_letter_code
_entity_poly.pdbx_strand_id
1 'polypeptide(L)' 'MNPKFLILYLIAGTLALILIIFQIVIEYPVLNFTGIVLNLIMCLFFYYLAYKTYHEKKDKELM' A
#
# COMPACT_ATOMS: atom_id res chain seq x y z
N MET A 1 -3.67 -11.56 -11.99
CA MET A 1 -2.96 -10.26 -12.06
C MET A 1 -1.66 -10.44 -12.84
N ASN A 2 -1.22 -9.45 -13.61
CA ASN A 2 0.02 -9.59 -14.37
C ASN A 2 1.21 -9.41 -13.39
N PRO A 3 2.10 -10.41 -13.22
CA PRO A 3 3.17 -10.38 -12.21
C PRO A 3 4.15 -9.20 -12.39
N LYS A 4 4.16 -8.56 -13.56
CA LYS A 4 4.90 -7.32 -13.82
C LYS A 4 4.45 -6.15 -12.93
N PHE A 5 3.19 -6.13 -12.48
CA PHE A 5 2.65 -5.05 -11.63
C PHE A 5 2.92 -5.24 -10.14
N LEU A 6 3.51 -6.36 -9.72
CA LEU A 6 3.86 -6.60 -8.32
C LEU A 6 4.76 -5.50 -7.76
N ILE A 7 5.81 -5.14 -8.51
CA ILE A 7 6.73 -4.05 -8.16
C ILE A 7 5.99 -2.72 -8.08
N LEU A 8 5.05 -2.48 -9.00
CA LEU A 8 4.23 -1.26 -9.00
C LEU A 8 3.37 -1.17 -7.73
N TYR A 9 2.72 -2.27 -7.31
CA TYR A 9 1.92 -2.28 -6.09
C TYR A 9 2.78 -2.12 -4.82
N LEU A 10 4.00 -2.67 -4.80
CA LEU A 10 4.96 -2.48 -3.70
C LEU A 10 5.43 -1.02 -3.60
N ILE A 11 5.77 -0.40 -4.74
CA ILE A 11 6.15 1.01 -4.79
C ILE A 11 4.96 1.88 -4.38
N ALA A 12 3.77 1.61 -4.89
CA ALA A 12 2.56 2.35 -4.55
C ALA A 12 2.21 2.25 -3.05
N GLY A 13 2.30 1.06 -2.46
CA GLY A 13 2.10 0.86 -1.01
C GLY A 13 3.14 1.62 -0.18
N THR A 14 4.41 1.61 -0.60
CA THR A 14 5.48 2.34 0.09
C THR A 14 5.29 3.85 0.00
N LEU A 15 4.91 4.39 -1.17
CA LEU A 15 4.57 5.80 -1.34
C LEU A 15 3.36 6.20 -0.50
N ALA A 16 2.31 5.37 -0.46
CA ALA A 16 1.14 5.61 0.37
C ALA A 16 1.50 5.69 1.87
N LEU A 17 2.42 4.84 2.33
CA LEU A 17 2.92 4.85 3.71
C LEU A 17 3.68 6.15 4.02
N ILE A 18 4.57 6.59 3.12
CA ILE A 18 5.29 7.87 3.25
C ILE A 18 4.33 9.06 3.33
N LEU A 19 3.28 9.06 2.50
CA LEU A 19 2.26 10.13 2.51
C LEU A 19 1.49 10.18 3.83
N ILE A 20 1.16 9.03 4.43
CA ILE A 20 0.53 8.98 5.75
C ILE A 20 1.43 9.60 6.82
N ILE A 21 2.72 9.25 6.82
CA ILE A 21 3.69 9.83 7.77
C ILE A 21 3.79 11.34 7.57
N PHE A 22 3.89 11.79 6.32
CA PHE A 22 3.97 13.21 5.98
C PHE A 22 2.72 13.98 6.43
N GLN A 23 1.53 13.39 6.23
CA GLN A 23 0.26 13.95 6.68
C GLN A 23 0.26 14.13 8.21
N ILE A 24 0.66 13.10 8.97
CA ILE A 24 0.71 13.16 10.45
C ILE A 24 1.66 14.26 10.92
N VAL A 25 2.81 14.43 10.26
CA VAL A 25 3.80 15.46 10.62
C VAL A 25 3.27 16.87 10.36
N ILE A 26 2.53 17.09 9.27
CA ILE A 26 2.01 18.42 8.90
C ILE A 26 0.75 18.81 9.68
N GLU A 27 -0.17 17.87 9.89
CA GLU A 27 -1.44 18.16 10.55
C GLU A 27 -1.29 18.31 12.07
N TYR A 28 -0.13 17.98 12.64
CA TYR A 28 0.12 18.16 14.06
C TYR A 28 0.02 19.64 14.47
N PRO A 29 -0.72 20.00 15.54
CA PRO A 29 -1.29 19.12 16.57
C PRO A 29 -2.75 18.65 16.33
N VAL A 30 -3.45 19.17 15.32
CA VAL A 30 -4.85 18.84 15.06
C VAL A 30 -4.93 17.74 13.98
N LEU A 31 -4.73 16.51 14.43
CA LEU A 31 -4.72 15.34 13.54
C LEU A 31 -6.14 15.01 13.03
N ASN A 32 -6.29 14.87 11.72
CA ASN A 32 -7.52 14.36 11.13
C ASN A 32 -7.54 12.82 11.16
N PHE A 33 -7.91 12.26 12.32
CA PHE A 33 -7.94 10.81 12.53
C PHE A 33 -8.77 10.06 11.47
N THR A 34 -9.91 10.59 11.05
CA THR A 34 -10.75 9.96 10.01
C THR A 34 -10.01 9.87 8.67
N GLY A 35 -9.35 10.95 8.27
CA GLY A 35 -8.54 10.99 7.04
C GLY A 35 -7.36 10.03 7.11
N ILE A 36 -6.64 10.01 8.25
CA ILE A 36 -5.49 9.12 8.47
C ILE A 36 -5.93 7.65 8.40
N VAL A 37 -7.03 7.29 9.04
CA VAL A 37 -7.55 5.90 9.01
C VAL A 37 -7.95 5.47 7.60
N LEU A 38 -8.63 6.34 6.83
CA LEU A 38 -8.97 6.06 5.43
C LEU A 38 -7.71 5.85 4.57
N ASN A 39 -6.71 6.71 4.72
CA ASN A 39 -5.44 6.59 4.02
C ASN A 39 -4.71 5.30 4.41
N LEU A 40 -4.77 4.91 5.69
CA LEU A 40 -4.17 3.68 6.21
C LEU A 40 -4.84 2.43 5.62
N ILE A 41 -6.18 2.41 5.52
CA ILE A 41 -6.93 1.34 4.85
C ILE A 41 -6.54 1.25 3.38
N MET A 42 -6.42 2.39 2.68
CA MET A 42 -6.01 2.42 1.28
C MET A 42 -4.59 1.89 1.08
N CYS A 43 -3.67 2.26 1.98
CA CYS A 43 -2.29 1.75 2.00
C CYS A 43 -2.26 0.23 2.19
N LEU A 44 -3.00 -0.28 3.18
CA LEU A 44 -3.13 -1.73 3.41
C LEU A 44 -3.73 -2.46 2.20
N PHE A 45 -4.68 -1.85 1.50
CA PHE A 45 -5.24 -2.42 0.28
C PHE A 45 -4.18 -2.56 -0.83
N PHE A 46 -3.32 -1.56 -1.04
CA PHE A 46 -2.22 -1.68 -2.00
C PHE A 46 -1.21 -2.76 -1.63
N TYR A 47 -0.86 -2.87 -0.34
CA TYR A 47 -0.01 -3.97 0.14
C TYR A 47 -0.68 -5.34 -0.02
N TYR A 48 -1.99 -5.44 0.20
CA TYR A 48 -2.74 -6.66 -0.02
C TYR A 48 -2.75 -7.08 -1.51
N LEU A 49 -2.94 -6.12 -2.43
CA LEU A 49 -2.83 -6.39 -3.87
C LEU A 49 -1.41 -6.82 -4.26
N ALA A 50 -0.37 -6.21 -3.67
CA ALA A 50 1.01 -6.62 -3.87
C ALA A 50 1.23 -8.07 -3.40
N TYR A 51 0.74 -8.41 -2.20
CA TYR A 51 0.83 -9.76 -1.63
C TYR A 51 0.10 -10.80 -2.49
N LYS A 52 -1.13 -10.51 -2.91
CA LYS A 52 -1.90 -11.39 -3.79
C LYS A 52 -1.20 -11.60 -5.13
N THR A 53 -0.66 -10.54 -5.73
CA THR A 53 0.08 -10.63 -7.00
C THR A 53 1.38 -11.43 -6.84
N TYR A 54 2.04 -11.35 -5.68
CA TYR A 54 3.21 -12.16 -5.37
C TYR A 54 2.87 -13.65 -5.25
N HIS A 55 1.79 -13.99 -4.55
CA HIS A 55 1.30 -15.37 -4.47
C HIS A 55 0.92 -15.92 -5.84
N GLU A 56 0.19 -15.16 -6.66
CA GLU A 56 -0.15 -15.58 -8.04
C GLU A 56 1.08 -15.76 -8.95
N LYS A 57 2.14 -14.96 -8.74
CA LYS A 57 3.42 -15.15 -9.46
C LYS A 57 4.09 -16.46 -9.05
N LYS A 58 4.14 -16.74 -7.74
CA LYS A 58 4.78 -17.93 -7.19
C LYS A 58 4.06 -19.22 -7.60
N ASP A 59 2.73 -19.18 -7.69
CA ASP A 59 1.91 -20.32 -8.15
C ASP A 59 2.18 -20.65 -9.64
N LYS A 60 2.42 -19.64 -10.48
CA LYS A 60 2.78 -19.81 -11.89
C LYS A 60 4.22 -20.26 -12.14
N GLU A 61 5.14 -20.03 -11.20
CA GLU A 61 6.52 -20.53 -11.27
C GLU A 61 6.64 -21.98 -10.80
N LEU A 62 5.58 -22.54 -10.18
CA LEU A 62 5.51 -23.92 -9.70
C LEU A 62 4.76 -24.88 -10.64
N MET A 63 4.27 -24.38 -11.79
CA MET A 63 3.71 -25.17 -12.90
C MET A 63 4.70 -25.29 -14.05
#